data_AF-R7KNM7-F1
#
_entry.id   AF-R7KNM7-F1
#
_cell.length_a   1.000
_cell.length_b   1.000
_cell.length_c   1.000
_cell.angle_alpha   90.00
_cell.angle_beta   90.00
_cell.angle_gamma   90.00
#
_symmetry.space_group_name_H-M   'P 1'
#
loop_
_entity.id
_entity.type
_entity.pdbx_description
1 polymer ?
#
loop_
_entity_poly.entity_id
_entity_poly.type
_entity_poly.pdbx_seq_one_letter_code
_entity_poly.pdbx_strand_id
1 'polypeptide(L)'
;MLLETLFFDIKFGEIAVVDNEGSPKEIMSTQNAKPEEKTSGSDMALVSLAVILALAGVCGFSFLSDQTLLVRLGVLIGGLVFAVVVAWFSPSGKRFIVYGRESYDELRRVVWPTRKETLNSTGMVIAFVVVVAVFLFLVDMIVEWGLYDVLLKLSL
;
A
#
# COMPACT_ATOMS: atom_id res chain seq x y z
N MET A 1 -9.79 31.84 -1.24
CA MET A 1 -9.99 30.39 -1.43
C MET A 1 -10.13 30.00 -2.91
N LEU A 2 -10.89 30.71 -3.75
CA LEU A 2 -11.06 30.36 -5.18
C LEU A 2 -9.97 30.87 -6.15
N LEU A 3 -9.04 31.71 -5.69
CA LEU A 3 -8.02 32.34 -6.54
C LEU A 3 -6.69 31.57 -6.55
N GLU A 4 -6.41 30.75 -5.53
CA GLU A 4 -5.20 29.90 -5.48
C GLU A 4 -5.40 28.54 -6.18
N THR A 5 -6.62 28.01 -6.23
CA THR A 5 -6.94 26.78 -6.98
C THR A 5 -6.88 26.99 -8.49
N LEU A 6 -7.33 28.14 -8.99
CA LEU A 6 -7.28 28.47 -10.43
C LEU A 6 -5.87 28.80 -10.94
N PHE A 7 -5.02 29.38 -10.09
CA PHE A 7 -3.62 29.67 -10.47
C PHE A 7 -2.79 28.39 -10.59
N PHE A 8 -3.10 27.35 -9.80
CA PHE A 8 -2.42 26.05 -9.84
C PHE A 8 -2.84 25.23 -11.07
N ASP A 9 -4.11 25.28 -11.49
CA ASP A 9 -4.64 24.53 -12.64
C ASP A 9 -4.10 25.07 -13.99
N ILE A 10 -4.08 26.41 -14.15
CA ILE A 10 -3.58 27.08 -15.37
C ILE A 10 -2.09 26.81 -15.60
N LYS A 11 -1.28 26.77 -14.54
CA LYS A 11 0.17 26.56 -14.64
C LYS A 11 0.56 25.11 -14.90
N PHE A 12 -0.34 24.16 -14.62
CA PHE A 12 -0.12 22.72 -14.83
C PHE A 12 -0.65 22.24 -16.19
N GLY A 13 -1.77 22.80 -16.67
CA GLY A 13 -2.35 22.47 -17.97
C GLY A 13 -1.46 22.85 -19.16
N GLU A 14 -0.73 23.96 -19.09
CA GLU A 14 0.12 24.43 -20.18
C GLU A 14 1.46 23.67 -20.29
N ILE A 15 1.93 23.05 -19.20
CA ILE A 15 3.16 22.21 -19.21
C ILE A 15 2.90 20.85 -19.86
N ALA A 16 1.64 20.39 -19.88
CA ALA A 16 1.27 19.11 -20.49
C ALA A 16 0.98 19.22 -22.00
N VAL A 17 0.87 20.43 -22.56
CA VAL A 17 0.53 20.67 -23.97
C VAL A 17 1.67 21.41 -24.66
N VAL A 18 2.85 20.79 -24.68
CA VAL A 18 3.95 21.17 -25.58
C VAL A 18 4.37 19.95 -26.40
N ASP A 19 3.89 20.01 -27.64
CA ASP A 19 4.33 19.40 -28.90
C ASP A 19 4.20 17.88 -29.11
N ASN A 20 3.14 17.50 -29.81
CA ASN A 20 3.10 16.27 -30.60
C ASN A 20 2.43 16.57 -31.95
N GLU A 21 3.15 17.26 -32.83
CA GLU A 21 2.91 17.25 -34.28
C GLU A 21 4.19 16.79 -34.98
N GLY A 22 4.48 15.49 -34.83
CA GLY A 22 5.55 14.76 -35.53
C GLY A 22 5.00 13.62 -36.38
N SER A 23 4.28 13.98 -37.46
CA SER A 23 4.05 13.25 -38.72
C SER A 23 4.04 11.70 -38.76
N PRO A 24 2.96 11.06 -39.25
CA PRO A 24 2.78 9.60 -39.26
C PRO A 24 3.53 8.87 -40.40
N LYS A 25 4.86 9.02 -40.51
CA LYS A 25 5.70 8.28 -41.50
C LYS A 25 7.08 7.80 -41.03
N GLU A 26 7.55 8.10 -39.81
CA GLU A 26 8.80 7.51 -39.27
C GLU A 26 8.55 6.15 -38.58
N ILE A 27 8.17 5.20 -39.41
CA ILE A 27 8.26 3.77 -39.15
C ILE A 27 9.59 3.33 -39.78
N MET A 28 10.35 2.46 -39.10
CA MET A 28 11.54 1.73 -39.60
C MET A 28 12.92 2.34 -39.24
N SER A 29 13.38 2.17 -37.99
CA SER A 29 14.77 1.68 -37.69
C SER A 29 15.12 1.69 -36.19
N THR A 30 14.44 0.85 -35.41
CA THR A 30 15.10 0.17 -34.29
C THR A 30 14.91 -1.34 -34.45
N GLN A 31 15.51 -1.87 -35.53
CA GLN A 31 16.21 -3.13 -35.42
C GLN A 31 17.36 -2.91 -34.43
N ASN A 32 17.26 -3.44 -33.21
CA ASN A 32 18.36 -4.16 -32.54
C ASN A 32 17.89 -4.66 -31.17
N ALA A 33 17.61 -5.97 -31.14
CA ALA A 33 17.81 -6.90 -30.04
C ALA A 33 17.61 -6.38 -28.61
N LYS A 34 16.37 -6.42 -28.13
CA LYS A 34 16.11 -6.92 -26.79
C LYS A 34 15.47 -8.29 -26.98
N PRO A 35 16.04 -9.38 -26.44
CA PRO A 35 15.46 -10.69 -26.63
C PRO A 35 14.01 -10.62 -26.18
N GLU A 36 13.10 -11.13 -27.01
CA GLU A 36 11.84 -11.64 -26.49
C GLU A 36 12.21 -12.44 -25.26
N GLU A 37 11.78 -11.96 -24.10
CA GLU A 37 11.83 -12.75 -22.88
C GLU A 37 10.86 -13.89 -23.18
N LYS A 38 11.37 -14.98 -23.76
CA LYS A 38 10.89 -16.30 -23.47
C LYS A 38 10.90 -16.34 -21.96
N THR A 39 9.77 -16.00 -21.35
CA THR A 39 9.44 -16.49 -20.03
C THR A 39 9.65 -17.98 -20.18
N SER A 40 10.76 -18.45 -19.60
CA SER A 40 11.08 -19.85 -19.68
C SER A 40 9.84 -20.51 -19.12
N GLY A 41 9.23 -21.48 -19.80
CA GLY A 41 8.06 -22.17 -19.24
C GLY A 41 8.34 -22.66 -17.81
N SER A 42 9.63 -22.85 -17.48
CA SER A 42 10.15 -23.11 -16.14
C SER A 42 9.94 -21.98 -15.11
N ASP A 43 9.94 -20.70 -15.49
CA ASP A 43 9.82 -19.56 -14.57
C ASP A 43 8.38 -19.44 -14.03
N MET A 44 7.40 -19.58 -14.93
CA MET A 44 5.98 -19.65 -14.56
C MET A 44 5.65 -20.97 -13.85
N ALA A 45 6.31 -22.07 -14.23
CA ALA A 45 6.17 -23.35 -13.55
C ALA A 45 6.72 -23.32 -12.13
N LEU A 46 7.88 -22.69 -11.88
CA LEU A 46 8.47 -22.57 -10.54
C LEU A 46 7.61 -21.70 -9.61
N VAL A 47 7.05 -20.59 -10.13
CA VAL A 47 6.16 -19.71 -9.33
C VAL A 47 4.81 -20.39 -9.06
N SER A 48 4.20 -21.03 -10.06
CA SER A 48 2.96 -21.78 -9.84
C SER A 48 3.17 -22.97 -8.91
N LEU A 49 4.31 -23.67 -9.00
CA LEU A 49 4.68 -24.72 -8.06
C LEU A 49 4.84 -24.18 -6.64
N ALA A 50 5.46 -23.01 -6.46
CA ALA A 50 5.56 -22.37 -5.14
C ALA A 50 4.19 -22.01 -4.55
N VAL A 51 3.25 -21.53 -5.38
CA VAL A 51 1.87 -21.23 -4.96
C VAL A 51 1.13 -22.51 -4.57
N ILE A 52 1.26 -23.58 -5.36
CA ILE A 52 0.67 -24.89 -5.05
C ILE A 52 1.24 -25.45 -3.74
N LEU A 53 2.54 -25.28 -3.52
CA LEU A 53 3.21 -25.76 -2.31
C LEU A 53 2.82 -24.94 -1.06
N ALA A 54 2.61 -23.63 -1.22
CA ALA A 54 2.07 -22.78 -0.16
C ALA A 54 0.63 -23.19 0.21
N LEU A 55 -0.23 -23.39 -0.79
CA LEU A 55 -1.60 -23.89 -0.58
C LEU A 55 -1.60 -25.29 0.03
N ALA A 56 -0.68 -26.18 -0.38
CA ALA A 56 -0.50 -27.49 0.24
C ALA A 56 -0.06 -27.39 1.71
N GLY A 57 0.79 -26.41 2.07
CA GLY A 57 1.14 -26.13 3.46
C GLY A 57 -0.06 -25.65 4.30
N VAL A 58 -0.91 -24.78 3.74
CA VAL A 58 -2.15 -24.30 4.39
C VAL A 58 -3.19 -25.42 4.51
N CYS A 59 -3.31 -26.28 3.50
CA CYS A 59 -4.18 -27.46 3.55
C CYS A 59 -3.65 -28.52 4.54
N GLY A 60 -2.33 -28.73 4.61
CA GLY A 60 -1.70 -29.61 5.60
C GLY A 60 -1.92 -29.15 7.03
N PHE A 61 -1.91 -27.83 7.27
CA PHE A 61 -2.32 -27.22 8.54
C PHE A 61 -3.79 -27.48 8.89
N SER A 62 -4.65 -27.56 7.88
CA SER A 62 -6.09 -27.78 8.07
C SER A 62 -6.42 -29.24 8.40
N PHE A 63 -5.65 -30.20 7.87
CA PHE A 63 -5.80 -31.63 8.19
C PHE A 63 -5.28 -32.02 9.58
N LEU A 64 -4.35 -31.24 10.13
CA LEU A 64 -3.75 -31.47 11.46
C LEU A 64 -4.43 -30.64 12.56
N SER A 65 -5.76 -30.48 12.46
CA SER A 65 -6.55 -29.66 13.39
C SER A 65 -6.81 -30.33 14.76
N ASP A 66 -6.57 -31.64 14.88
CA ASP A 66 -6.79 -32.45 16.09
C ASP A 66 -5.59 -32.50 17.07
N GLN A 67 -4.49 -31.80 16.80
CA GLN A 67 -3.25 -31.86 17.60
C GLN A 67 -2.89 -30.53 18.30
N THR A 68 -1.93 -30.59 19.22
CA THR A 68 -1.46 -29.44 20.04
C THR A 68 -1.01 -28.23 19.20
N LEU A 69 -1.29 -27.02 19.69
CA LEU A 69 -1.08 -25.73 19.02
C LEU A 69 0.34 -25.58 18.43
N LEU A 70 1.37 -26.12 19.11
CA LEU A 70 2.77 -26.07 18.68
C LEU A 70 3.02 -26.74 17.32
N VAL A 71 2.46 -27.93 17.08
CA VAL A 71 2.68 -28.69 15.84
C VAL A 71 1.95 -28.00 14.69
N ARG A 72 0.75 -27.46 14.96
CA ARG A 72 -0.03 -26.63 14.04
C ARG A 72 0.80 -25.43 13.58
N LEU A 73 1.34 -24.65 14.51
CA LEU A 73 2.14 -23.47 14.19
C LEU A 73 3.45 -23.84 13.49
N GLY A 74 4.08 -24.96 13.87
CA GLY A 74 5.28 -25.48 13.24
C GLY A 74 5.09 -25.82 11.76
N VAL A 75 3.98 -26.47 11.40
CA VAL A 75 3.65 -26.80 9.99
C VAL A 75 3.30 -25.54 9.18
N LEU A 76 2.58 -24.58 9.76
CA LEU A 76 2.27 -23.31 9.09
C LEU A 76 3.55 -22.51 8.82
N ILE A 77 4.38 -22.31 9.85
CA ILE A 77 5.63 -21.57 9.72
C ILE A 77 6.60 -22.32 8.81
N GLY A 78 6.70 -23.65 8.93
CA GLY A 78 7.54 -24.49 8.07
C GLY A 78 7.12 -24.43 6.60
N GLY A 79 5.83 -24.58 6.30
CA GLY A 79 5.29 -24.48 4.94
C GLY A 79 5.43 -23.08 4.35
N LEU A 80 5.20 -22.03 5.15
CA LEU A 80 5.39 -20.64 4.74
C LEU A 80 6.86 -20.34 4.43
N VAL A 81 7.78 -20.75 5.31
CA VAL A 81 9.22 -20.56 5.09
C VAL A 81 9.68 -21.32 3.84
N PHE A 82 9.24 -22.57 3.65
CA PHE A 82 9.61 -23.36 2.48
C PHE A 82 9.10 -22.72 1.18
N ALA A 83 7.84 -22.25 1.16
CA ALA A 83 7.28 -21.52 0.02
C ALA A 83 8.05 -20.22 -0.28
N VAL A 84 8.40 -19.46 0.75
CA VAL A 84 9.19 -18.22 0.61
C VAL A 84 10.59 -18.51 0.07
N VAL A 85 11.26 -19.56 0.56
CA VAL A 85 12.60 -19.96 0.08
C VAL A 85 12.54 -20.36 -1.39
N VAL A 86 11.55 -21.17 -1.80
CA VAL A 86 11.37 -21.56 -3.20
C VAL A 86 11.07 -20.35 -4.08
N ALA A 87 10.23 -19.42 -3.63
CA ALA A 87 9.96 -18.17 -4.34
C ALA A 87 11.20 -17.28 -4.48
N TRP A 88 12.09 -17.29 -3.48
CA TRP A 88 13.33 -16.51 -3.50
C TRP A 88 14.40 -17.06 -4.44
N PHE A 89 14.45 -18.38 -4.62
CA PHE A 89 15.33 -19.02 -5.60
C PHE A 89 14.84 -18.86 -7.05
N SER A 90 13.57 -18.48 -7.27
CA SER A 90 13.04 -18.20 -8.59
C SER A 90 13.66 -16.93 -9.21
N PRO A 91 13.95 -16.91 -10.53
CA PRO A 91 14.43 -15.72 -11.23
C PRO A 91 13.55 -14.47 -11.02
N SER A 92 12.24 -14.66 -10.83
CA SER A 92 11.28 -13.59 -10.52
C SER A 92 11.52 -12.97 -9.14
N GLY A 93 11.91 -13.76 -8.13
CA GLY A 93 12.21 -13.28 -6.78
C GLY A 93 13.44 -12.37 -6.75
N LYS A 94 14.48 -12.71 -7.51
CA LYS A 94 15.69 -11.88 -7.63
C LYS A 94 15.38 -10.54 -8.32
N ARG A 95 14.49 -10.51 -9.31
CA ARG A 95 14.04 -9.27 -9.97
C ARG A 95 13.25 -8.37 -9.02
N PHE A 96 12.35 -8.94 -8.22
CA PHE A 96 11.58 -8.18 -7.22
C PHE A 96 12.48 -7.44 -6.23
N ILE A 97 13.57 -8.07 -5.77
CA ILE A 97 14.55 -7.44 -4.86
C ILE A 97 15.27 -6.27 -5.54
N VAL A 98 15.63 -6.42 -6.81
CA VAL A 98 16.25 -5.35 -7.60
C VAL A 98 15.28 -4.18 -7.78
N TYR A 99 14.01 -4.45 -8.14
CA TYR A 99 12.96 -3.43 -8.23
C TYR A 99 12.72 -2.71 -6.90
N GLY A 100 12.73 -3.42 -5.78
CA GLY A 100 12.61 -2.82 -4.45
C GLY A 100 13.76 -1.87 -4.14
N ARG A 101 14.98 -2.21 -4.57
CA ARG A 101 16.15 -1.33 -4.41
C ARG A 101 16.05 -0.08 -5.29
N GLU A 102 15.66 -0.24 -6.56
CA GLU A 102 15.44 0.87 -7.49
C GLU A 102 14.33 1.81 -6.98
N SER A 103 13.24 1.26 -6.45
CA SER A 103 12.14 2.03 -5.84
C SER A 103 12.63 2.83 -4.63
N TYR A 104 13.47 2.23 -3.78
CA TYR A 104 14.02 2.93 -2.61
C TYR A 104 15.03 4.02 -3.00
N ASP A 105 15.84 3.79 -4.03
CA ASP A 105 16.75 4.80 -4.56
C ASP A 105 15.99 5.99 -5.18
N GLU A 106 14.83 5.76 -5.78
CA GLU A 106 13.94 6.84 -6.27
C GLU A 106 13.23 7.57 -5.12
N LEU A 107 12.77 6.85 -4.09
CA LEU A 107 12.20 7.46 -2.88
C LEU A 107 13.19 8.36 -2.13
N ARG A 108 14.51 8.09 -2.26
CA ARG A 108 15.57 8.96 -1.73
C ARG A 108 15.76 10.25 -2.52
N ARG A 109 15.32 10.30 -3.78
CA ARG A 109 15.35 11.52 -4.62
C ARG A 109 14.16 12.44 -4.32
N VAL A 110 13.12 11.93 -3.68
CA VAL A 110 12.05 12.76 -3.12
C VAL A 110 12.67 13.54 -1.96
N VAL A 111 12.94 14.82 -2.21
CA VAL A 111 13.34 15.76 -1.17
C VAL A 111 12.15 15.92 -0.22
N TRP A 112 12.12 15.08 0.81
CA TRP A 112 11.06 15.16 1.80
C TRP A 112 11.15 16.53 2.48
N PRO A 113 10.03 17.28 2.49
CA PRO A 113 9.98 18.60 3.08
C PRO A 113 10.51 18.56 4.51
N THR A 114 11.15 19.65 4.93
CA THR A 114 11.86 19.69 6.20
C THR A 114 10.90 19.33 7.35
N ARG A 115 11.41 18.72 8.43
CA ARG A 115 10.55 18.32 9.57
C ARG A 115 9.71 19.49 10.11
N LYS A 116 10.20 20.72 9.99
CA LYS A 116 9.50 21.92 10.47
C LYS A 116 8.22 22.20 9.67
N GLU A 117 8.23 22.00 8.35
CA GLU A 117 7.05 22.19 7.50
C GLU A 117 6.02 21.06 7.72
N THR A 118 6.50 19.81 7.81
CA THR A 118 5.63 18.65 8.06
C THR A 118 4.93 18.74 9.42
N LEU A 119 5.65 19.20 10.45
CA LEU A 119 5.09 19.40 11.78
C LEU A 119 4.11 20.56 11.84
N ASN A 120 4.31 21.61 11.04
CA ASN A 120 3.37 22.72 10.98
C ASN A 120 2.03 22.27 10.40
N SER A 121 2.05 21.53 9.28
CA SER A 121 0.83 20.99 8.66
C SER A 121 0.13 19.96 9.54
N THR A 122 0.88 19.03 10.16
CA THR A 122 0.30 18.03 11.08
C THR A 122 -0.20 18.68 12.38
N GLY A 123 0.51 19.70 12.87
CA GLY A 123 0.14 20.45 14.07
C GLY A 123 -1.19 21.19 13.90
N MET A 124 -1.44 21.78 12.72
CA MET A 124 -2.74 22.38 12.40
C MET A 124 -3.87 21.34 12.45
N VAL A 125 -3.65 20.14 11.90
CA VAL A 125 -4.64 19.06 11.93
C VAL A 125 -4.88 18.57 13.37
N ILE A 126 -3.82 18.39 14.16
CA ILE A 126 -3.93 18.01 15.58
C ILE A 126 -4.74 19.04 16.35
N ALA A 127 -4.46 20.33 16.16
CA ALA A 127 -5.23 21.40 16.80
C ALA A 127 -6.71 21.34 16.42
N PHE A 128 -7.03 21.11 15.14
CA PHE A 128 -8.40 20.93 14.67
C PHE A 128 -9.09 19.73 15.33
N VAL A 129 -8.43 18.58 15.41
CA VAL A 129 -8.97 17.37 16.07
C VAL A 129 -9.25 17.63 17.55
N VAL A 130 -8.37 18.35 18.26
CA VAL A 130 -8.57 18.72 19.67
C VAL A 130 -9.81 19.59 19.83
N VAL A 131 -10.05 20.56 18.95
CA VAL A 131 -11.26 21.40 19.00
C VAL A 131 -12.51 20.56 18.83
N VAL A 132 -12.54 19.64 17.86
CA VAL A 132 -13.68 18.75 17.65
C VAL A 132 -13.87 17.80 18.85
N ALA A 133 -12.79 17.27 19.41
CA ALA A 133 -12.84 16.41 20.59
C ALA A 133 -13.42 17.14 21.80
N VAL A 134 -13.02 18.39 22.04
CA VAL A 134 -13.59 19.22 23.12
C VAL A 134 -15.06 19.53 22.86
N PHE A 135 -15.42 19.85 21.61
CA PHE A 135 -16.82 20.10 21.26
C PHE A 135 -17.70 18.86 21.51
N LEU A 136 -17.27 17.68 21.04
CA LEU A 136 -17.99 16.43 21.29
C LEU A 136 -18.07 16.12 22.78
N PHE A 137 -16.97 16.29 23.52
CA PHE A 137 -16.94 16.09 24.96
C PHE A 137 -17.97 16.97 25.70
N LEU A 138 -18.11 18.24 25.30
CA LEU A 138 -19.12 19.13 25.88
C LEU A 138 -20.56 18.67 25.55
N VAL A 139 -20.80 18.25 24.31
CA VAL A 139 -22.10 17.73 23.89
C VAL A 139 -22.44 16.46 24.67
N ASP A 140 -21.50 15.53 24.81
CA ASP A 140 -21.68 14.30 25.58
C ASP A 140 -22.04 14.61 27.04
N MET A 141 -21.38 15.60 27.64
CA MET A 141 -21.67 16.05 29.01
C MET A 141 -23.07 16.68 29.15
N ILE A 142 -23.54 17.41 28.15
CA ILE A 142 -24.90 17.98 28.10
C ILE A 142 -25.94 16.88 27.90
N VAL A 143 -25.65 15.90 27.03
CA VAL A 143 -26.53 14.75 26.78
C VAL A 143 -26.67 13.91 28.04
N GLU A 144 -25.58 13.66 28.76
CA GLU A 144 -25.60 12.95 30.03
C GLU A 144 -26.51 13.65 31.05
N TRP A 145 -26.34 14.97 31.23
CA TRP A 145 -27.18 15.72 32.16
C TRP A 145 -28.66 15.73 31.75
N GLY A 146 -28.95 15.97 30.47
CA GLY A 146 -30.33 15.99 29.96
C GLY A 146 -31.01 14.62 30.00
N LEU A 147 -30.27 13.55 29.72
CA LEU A 147 -30.79 12.19 29.76
C LEU A 147 -31.08 11.77 31.21
N TYR A 148 -30.17 12.03 32.16
CA TYR A 148 -30.43 11.73 33.56
C TYR A 148 -31.60 12.55 34.12
N ASP A 149 -31.67 13.84 33.84
CA ASP A 149 -32.76 14.68 34.35
C ASP A 149 -34.13 14.23 33.81
N VAL A 150 -34.23 13.81 32.55
CA VAL A 150 -35.50 13.35 31.94
C VAL A 150 -35.84 11.93 32.36
N LEU A 151 -34.88 10.99 32.32
CA LEU A 151 -35.14 9.58 32.62
C LEU A 151 -35.38 9.34 34.11
N LEU A 152 -34.69 10.09 34.99
CA LEU A 152 -34.83 9.97 36.44
C LEU A 152 -36.08 10.70 36.96
N LYS A 153 -36.50 11.83 36.36
CA LYS A 153 -37.79 12.48 36.69
C LYS A 153 -39.03 11.79 36.12
N LEU A 154 -38.90 11.04 35.03
CA LEU A 154 -40.03 10.28 34.45
C LEU A 154 -40.24 8.95 35.17
N SER A 155 -39.19 8.42 35.80
CA SER A 155 -39.21 7.14 36.53
C SER A 155 -39.54 7.25 38.02
N LEU A 156 -39.54 8.45 38.61
CA LEU A 156 -39.88 8.73 40.02
C LEU A 156 -41.19 9.49 40.11
#